data_AF-A0A6B2CNQ5-F1
#
_entry.id   AF-A0A6B2CNQ5-F1
#
_cell.length_a   1.000
_cell.length_b   1.000
_cell.length_c   1.000
_cell.angle_alpha   90.00
_cell.angle_beta   90.00
_cell.angle_gamma   90.00
#
_symmetry.space_group_name_H-M   'P 1'
#
loop_
_entity.id
_entity.type
_entity.pdbx_description
1 polymer ?
#
loop_
_entity_poly.entity_id
_entity_poly.type
_entity_poly.pdbx_seq_one_letter_code
_entity_poly.pdbx_strand_id
1 'polypeptide(L)'
;PLLESGRLTGVKAIDEKGEQIVFKGKVIVDATGNSGLLRKMLPKEWPVNEPLEPQDSNVAYREIRALNYEIEEPSYLKIYINQEVAPGGYWWFFPEGKDVANIGLGVQDGMGHPAPNVIFKERLDRLEAIHNYRYIINASGSRVPTRRPANTLVWDNFIGIGDNGYTVNPVHGGGMGYAMVAAYFASKAIVDAYTKNDFSAKSLWRLNIDYIRSIGRRQASLDIFRIFLQRLSNDDIEYGLKHGIMNSEQVYETSVSGELKANLSLLDKVSLALRMLGRPSLLPKLALVAQYMKRVAELYDAYPESPSGLAEWVRLVEGLYSDYKRRLGVS
;
A
#
# COMPACT_ATOMS: atom_id res chain seq x y z
N PRO A 1 -4.96 1.95 -25.29
CA PRO A 1 -5.55 3.31 -25.29
C PRO A 1 -5.79 3.78 -26.73
N LEU A 2 -6.84 4.57 -26.96
CA LEU A 2 -7.06 5.28 -28.22
C LEU A 2 -6.59 6.73 -28.05
N LEU A 3 -5.53 7.10 -28.76
CA LEU A 3 -4.99 8.45 -28.77
C LEU A 3 -5.28 9.11 -30.11
N GLU A 4 -5.94 10.26 -30.10
CA GLU A 4 -6.23 11.08 -31.29
C GLU A 4 -5.65 12.47 -31.04
N SER A 5 -4.76 12.95 -31.93
CA SER A 5 -4.08 14.25 -31.80
C SER A 5 -3.44 14.49 -30.42
N GLY A 6 -2.81 13.46 -29.85
CA GLY A 6 -2.16 13.54 -28.53
C GLY A 6 -3.10 13.53 -27.33
N ARG A 7 -4.40 13.26 -27.51
CA ARG A 7 -5.40 13.18 -26.44
C ARG A 7 -5.96 11.78 -26.29
N LEU A 8 -6.23 11.36 -25.06
CA LEU A 8 -6.95 10.12 -24.79
C LEU A 8 -8.44 10.31 -25.10
N THR A 9 -8.94 9.59 -26.10
CA THR A 9 -10.35 9.70 -26.55
C THR A 9 -11.15 8.41 -26.40
N GLY A 10 -10.50 7.33 -25.96
CA GLY A 10 -11.14 6.04 -25.80
C GLY A 10 -10.20 4.90 -25.47
N VAL A 11 -10.73 3.69 -25.56
CA VAL A 11 -9.98 2.43 -25.44
C VAL A 11 -10.37 1.50 -26.58
N LYS A 12 -9.38 0.74 -27.06
CA LYS A 12 -9.61 -0.41 -27.95
C LYS A 12 -9.66 -1.65 -27.07
N ALA A 13 -10.66 -2.49 -27.26
CA ALA A 13 -10.82 -3.75 -26.56
C ALA A 13 -11.03 -4.87 -27.58
N ILE A 14 -10.85 -6.10 -27.13
CA ILE A 14 -11.16 -7.32 -27.87
C ILE A 14 -12.37 -7.94 -27.19
N ASP A 15 -13.43 -8.21 -27.95
CA ASP A 15 -14.63 -8.85 -27.41
C ASP A 15 -14.45 -10.39 -27.28
N GLU A 16 -15.49 -11.08 -26.80
CA GLU A 16 -15.46 -12.53 -26.61
C GLU A 16 -15.25 -13.33 -27.92
N LYS A 17 -15.50 -12.71 -29.08
CA LYS A 17 -15.33 -13.32 -30.41
C LYS A 17 -13.95 -13.05 -31.01
N GLY A 18 -13.11 -12.27 -30.32
CA GLY A 18 -11.81 -11.84 -30.84
C GLY A 18 -11.88 -10.61 -31.75
N GLU A 19 -13.04 -9.96 -31.86
CA GLU A 19 -13.21 -8.77 -32.70
C GLU A 19 -12.77 -7.50 -31.96
N GLN A 20 -12.15 -6.58 -32.69
CA GLN A 20 -11.71 -5.31 -32.12
C GLN A 20 -12.91 -4.35 -32.02
N ILE A 21 -13.25 -3.96 -30.79
CA ILE A 21 -14.24 -2.92 -30.50
C ILE A 21 -13.56 -1.65 -29.99
N VAL A 22 -14.14 -0.49 -30.31
CA VAL A 22 -13.68 0.82 -29.85
C VAL A 22 -14.72 1.45 -28.96
N PHE A 23 -14.34 1.74 -27.71
CA PHE A 23 -15.14 2.51 -26.77
C PHE A 23 -14.59 3.93 -26.70
N LYS A 24 -15.36 4.92 -27.16
CA LYS A 24 -15.01 6.34 -27.00
C LYS A 24 -15.58 6.87 -25.67
N GLY A 25 -14.84 7.77 -25.04
CA GLY A 25 -15.25 8.35 -23.76
C GLY A 25 -14.56 9.68 -23.50
N LYS A 26 -15.26 10.59 -22.81
CA LYS A 26 -14.68 11.88 -22.41
C LYS A 26 -13.75 11.74 -21.20
N VAL A 27 -13.98 10.75 -20.35
CA VAL A 27 -13.09 10.38 -19.24
C VAL A 27 -12.94 8.87 -19.25
N ILE A 28 -11.70 8.38 -19.20
CA ILE A 28 -11.36 6.97 -19.10
C ILE A 28 -10.86 6.70 -17.68
N VAL A 29 -11.57 5.83 -16.97
CA VAL A 29 -11.20 5.40 -15.63
C VAL A 29 -10.50 4.05 -15.71
N ASP A 30 -9.20 4.04 -15.39
CA ASP A 30 -8.38 2.84 -15.30
C ASP A 30 -8.39 2.30 -13.87
N ALA A 31 -9.24 1.31 -13.66
CA ALA A 31 -9.35 0.51 -12.45
C ALA A 31 -8.85 -0.95 -12.67
N THR A 32 -7.86 -1.16 -13.55
CA THR A 32 -7.37 -2.49 -13.95
C THR A 32 -6.49 -3.20 -12.89
N GLY A 33 -6.57 -2.76 -11.63
CA GLY A 33 -5.81 -3.33 -10.52
C GLY A 33 -4.29 -3.17 -10.67
N ASN A 34 -3.51 -4.04 -10.02
CA ASN A 34 -2.04 -3.96 -10.05
C ASN A 34 -1.43 -4.13 -11.46
N SER A 35 -2.19 -4.68 -12.40
CA SER A 35 -1.74 -4.80 -13.79
C SER A 35 -1.42 -3.43 -14.37
N GLY A 36 -2.16 -2.39 -13.95
CA GLY A 36 -2.05 -1.02 -14.43
C GLY A 36 -2.06 -0.95 -15.95
N LEU A 37 -2.92 -1.76 -16.58
CA LEU A 37 -2.86 -2.09 -17.99
C LEU A 37 -2.93 -0.85 -18.87
N LEU A 38 -3.95 0.00 -18.69
CA LEU A 38 -4.10 1.19 -19.53
C LEU A 38 -3.02 2.21 -19.22
N ARG A 39 -2.75 2.46 -17.93
CA ARG A 39 -1.71 3.38 -17.44
C ARG A 39 -0.35 3.10 -18.07
N LYS A 40 0.11 1.85 -18.07
CA LYS A 40 1.42 1.44 -18.64
C LYS A 40 1.51 1.65 -20.16
N MET A 41 0.36 1.64 -20.84
CA MET A 41 0.26 1.88 -22.29
C MET A 41 0.13 3.36 -22.66
N LEU A 42 -0.01 4.27 -21.69
CA LEU A 42 -0.02 5.71 -21.95
C LEU A 42 1.38 6.21 -22.33
N PRO A 43 1.52 7.41 -22.91
CA PRO A 43 2.83 8.02 -23.15
C PRO A 43 3.66 8.11 -21.86
N LYS A 44 4.98 7.86 -21.97
CA LYS A 44 5.87 7.76 -20.79
C LYS A 44 6.12 9.10 -20.12
N GLU A 45 6.01 10.18 -20.90
CA GLU A 45 6.13 11.56 -20.46
C GLU A 45 4.91 12.05 -19.69
N TRP A 46 3.79 11.32 -19.72
CA TRP A 46 2.61 11.68 -18.93
C TRP A 46 2.83 11.30 -17.47
N PRO A 47 2.61 12.21 -16.51
CA PRO A 47 2.87 11.95 -15.09
C PRO A 47 2.09 10.76 -14.50
N VAL A 48 0.95 10.41 -15.09
CA VAL A 48 0.17 9.22 -14.70
C VAL A 48 0.83 7.90 -15.09
N ASN A 49 1.78 7.90 -16.04
CA ASN A 49 2.58 6.72 -16.36
C ASN A 49 3.77 6.57 -15.38
N GLU A 50 3.46 6.57 -14.09
CA GLU A 50 4.45 6.36 -13.03
C GLU A 50 4.73 4.86 -12.86
N PRO A 51 5.97 4.36 -12.94
CA PRO A 51 6.24 2.94 -12.70
C PRO A 51 6.08 2.54 -11.22
N LEU A 52 5.82 1.25 -10.99
CA LEU A 52 5.87 0.67 -9.65
C LEU A 52 7.21 -0.04 -9.48
N GLU A 53 8.03 0.47 -8.57
CA GLU A 53 9.26 -0.23 -8.18
C GLU A 53 8.92 -1.54 -7.46
N PRO A 54 9.62 -2.65 -7.75
CA PRO A 54 9.38 -3.94 -7.07
C PRO A 54 9.38 -3.81 -5.55
N GLN A 55 10.35 -3.12 -4.96
CA GLN A 55 10.49 -2.97 -3.49
C GLN A 55 9.39 -2.12 -2.83
N ASP A 56 8.58 -1.44 -3.64
CA ASP A 56 7.38 -0.71 -3.22
C ASP A 56 6.10 -1.55 -3.41
N SER A 57 6.26 -2.87 -3.48
CA SER A 57 5.16 -3.83 -3.54
C SER A 57 5.46 -5.08 -2.73
N ASN A 58 4.39 -5.80 -2.38
CA ASN A 58 4.46 -7.16 -1.87
C ASN A 58 3.81 -8.11 -2.87
N VAL A 59 4.34 -9.33 -3.00
CA VAL A 59 3.62 -10.44 -3.63
C VAL A 59 2.91 -11.20 -2.52
N ALA A 60 1.61 -11.43 -2.67
CA ALA A 60 0.79 -12.14 -1.71
C ALA A 60 0.25 -13.44 -2.31
N TYR A 61 0.12 -14.49 -1.48
CA TYR A 61 -0.55 -15.74 -1.82
C TYR A 61 -1.45 -16.17 -0.67
N ARG A 62 -2.62 -16.73 -1.01
CA ARG A 62 -3.60 -17.18 -0.03
C ARG A 62 -4.50 -18.30 -0.50
N GLU A 63 -4.89 -19.13 0.45
CA GLU A 63 -5.88 -20.18 0.30
C GLU A 63 -7.07 -19.95 1.23
N ILE A 64 -8.28 -20.15 0.72
CA ILE A 64 -9.49 -20.27 1.53
C ILE A 64 -9.69 -21.76 1.75
N ARG A 65 -9.69 -22.19 3.02
CA ARG A 65 -9.72 -23.60 3.43
C ARG A 65 -10.91 -23.89 4.32
N ALA A 66 -11.56 -25.02 4.08
CA ALA A 66 -12.53 -25.62 5.00
C ALA A 66 -11.78 -26.54 5.97
N LEU A 67 -11.76 -26.22 7.26
CA LEU A 67 -10.93 -26.84 8.31
C LEU A 67 -11.59 -28.09 8.91
N ASN A 68 -10.81 -28.99 9.52
CA ASN A 68 -11.34 -30.16 10.24
C ASN A 68 -11.76 -29.86 11.70
N TYR A 69 -11.67 -28.61 12.13
CA TYR A 69 -11.90 -28.20 13.50
C TYR A 69 -12.62 -26.84 13.53
N GLU A 70 -13.25 -26.52 14.65
CA GLU A 70 -13.84 -25.20 14.89
C GLU A 70 -12.77 -24.21 15.39
N ILE A 71 -12.74 -23.04 14.78
CA ILE A 71 -11.89 -21.92 15.15
C ILE A 71 -12.40 -21.36 16.48
N GLU A 72 -11.52 -21.28 17.48
CA GLU A 72 -11.84 -20.82 18.84
C GLU A 72 -12.35 -19.36 18.88
N GLU A 73 -11.70 -18.48 18.13
CA GLU A 73 -12.01 -17.04 18.09
C GLU A 73 -12.30 -16.57 16.65
N PRO A 74 -13.44 -16.96 16.06
CA PRO A 74 -13.73 -16.69 14.65
C PRO A 74 -14.03 -15.20 14.37
N SER A 75 -14.19 -14.37 15.41
CA SER A 75 -14.38 -12.92 15.28
C SER A 75 -13.06 -12.14 15.18
N TYR A 76 -11.91 -12.77 15.38
CA TYR A 76 -10.61 -12.12 15.39
C TYR A 76 -9.77 -12.47 14.16
N LEU A 77 -9.28 -11.44 13.47
CA LEU A 77 -8.28 -11.58 12.43
C LEU A 77 -6.91 -11.75 13.09
N LYS A 78 -6.18 -12.81 12.72
CA LYS A 78 -4.85 -13.08 13.26
C LYS A 78 -3.78 -12.71 12.24
N ILE A 79 -2.88 -11.81 12.62
CA ILE A 79 -1.71 -11.39 11.84
C ILE A 79 -0.47 -11.80 12.61
N TYR A 80 0.48 -12.42 11.92
CA TYR A 80 1.70 -12.93 12.49
C TYR A 80 2.89 -12.32 11.77
N ILE A 81 3.70 -11.58 12.52
CA ILE A 81 4.88 -10.89 12.00
C ILE A 81 6.08 -11.78 12.23
N ASN A 82 6.69 -12.25 11.14
CA ASN A 82 7.90 -13.06 11.21
C ASN A 82 8.69 -12.90 9.90
N GLN A 83 9.89 -12.34 9.98
CA GLN A 83 10.76 -12.04 8.84
C GLN A 83 11.37 -13.28 8.18
N GLU A 84 11.37 -14.43 8.85
CA GLU A 84 11.79 -15.69 8.24
C GLU A 84 10.66 -16.31 7.44
N VAL A 85 9.42 -16.22 7.93
CA VAL A 85 8.24 -16.82 7.28
C VAL A 85 7.63 -15.91 6.22
N ALA A 86 7.57 -14.60 6.45
CA ALA A 86 6.98 -13.62 5.54
C ALA A 86 7.86 -12.36 5.48
N PRO A 87 9.07 -12.44 4.90
CA PRO A 87 10.03 -11.34 4.89
C PRO A 87 9.46 -10.07 4.26
N GLY A 88 9.57 -8.95 4.97
CA GLY A 88 9.03 -7.66 4.54
C GLY A 88 7.50 -7.59 4.48
N GLY A 89 6.80 -8.57 5.08
CA GLY A 89 5.34 -8.58 5.20
C GLY A 89 4.91 -9.31 6.46
N TYR A 90 3.87 -10.14 6.33
CA TYR A 90 3.31 -10.94 7.42
C TYR A 90 2.54 -12.13 6.83
N TRP A 91 2.22 -13.11 7.68
CA TRP A 91 1.24 -14.14 7.35
C TRP A 91 -0.03 -13.95 8.18
N TRP A 92 -1.15 -14.45 7.67
CA TRP A 92 -2.45 -14.25 8.29
C TRP A 92 -3.27 -15.53 8.37
N PHE A 93 -4.17 -15.54 9.35
CA PHE A 93 -5.24 -16.50 9.50
C PHE A 93 -6.52 -15.69 9.77
N PHE A 94 -7.35 -15.53 8.74
CA PHE A 94 -8.57 -14.75 8.76
C PHE A 94 -9.78 -15.68 8.71
N PRO A 95 -10.50 -15.89 9.82
CA PRO A 95 -11.70 -16.70 9.83
C PRO A 95 -12.78 -16.11 8.88
N GLU A 96 -13.43 -16.96 8.10
CA GLU A 96 -14.61 -16.64 7.28
C GLU A 96 -15.84 -17.45 7.76
N GLY A 97 -15.85 -17.81 9.04
CA GLY A 97 -16.85 -18.67 9.66
C GLY A 97 -16.28 -19.45 10.83
N LYS A 98 -16.99 -20.48 11.29
CA LYS A 98 -16.53 -21.34 12.39
C LYS A 98 -15.44 -22.32 11.95
N ASP A 99 -15.45 -22.76 10.70
CA ASP A 99 -14.58 -23.81 10.19
C ASP A 99 -14.07 -23.50 8.78
N VAL A 100 -14.07 -22.21 8.40
CA VAL A 100 -13.48 -21.72 7.15
C VAL A 100 -12.51 -20.59 7.49
N ALA A 101 -11.33 -20.62 6.89
CA ALA A 101 -10.34 -19.57 7.05
C ALA A 101 -9.65 -19.23 5.72
N ASN A 102 -9.39 -17.95 5.54
CA ASN A 102 -8.51 -17.39 4.54
C ASN A 102 -7.12 -17.24 5.14
N ILE A 103 -6.17 -18.02 4.65
CA ILE A 103 -4.83 -18.18 5.20
C ILE A 103 -3.84 -17.83 4.10
N GLY A 104 -2.85 -16.99 4.42
CA GLY A 104 -1.90 -16.55 3.41
C GLY A 104 -0.71 -15.82 3.98
N LEU A 105 0.17 -15.36 3.09
CA LEU A 105 1.28 -14.48 3.42
C LEU A 105 1.57 -13.49 2.30
N GLY A 106 2.16 -12.36 2.69
CA GLY A 106 2.73 -11.37 1.80
C GLY A 106 4.23 -11.22 2.03
N VAL A 107 4.99 -11.11 0.95
CA VAL A 107 6.45 -10.98 0.98
C VAL A 107 6.87 -9.78 0.14
N GLN A 108 7.85 -9.00 0.62
CA GLN A 108 8.35 -7.83 -0.13
C GLN A 108 8.97 -8.28 -1.46
N ASP A 109 8.57 -7.65 -2.55
CA ASP A 109 9.10 -7.95 -3.87
C ASP A 109 10.45 -7.26 -4.13
N GLY A 110 11.21 -7.74 -5.13
CA GLY A 110 12.49 -7.14 -5.52
C GLY A 110 13.64 -7.37 -4.53
N MET A 111 13.47 -8.28 -3.58
CA MET A 111 14.47 -8.62 -2.55
C MET A 111 15.10 -10.02 -2.74
N GLY A 112 14.72 -10.75 -3.79
CA GLY A 112 15.23 -12.11 -4.06
C GLY A 112 14.66 -13.20 -3.16
N HIS A 113 13.55 -12.93 -2.46
CA HIS A 113 12.85 -13.94 -1.66
C HIS A 113 12.17 -14.99 -2.54
N PRO A 114 11.99 -16.23 -2.05
CA PRO A 114 11.18 -17.23 -2.75
C PRO A 114 9.75 -16.75 -2.98
N ALA A 115 9.09 -17.32 -4.00
CA ALA A 115 7.70 -16.98 -4.29
C ALA A 115 6.78 -17.32 -3.11
N PRO A 116 5.77 -16.47 -2.77
CA PRO A 116 4.93 -16.69 -1.59
C PRO A 116 4.22 -18.04 -1.56
N ASN A 117 3.80 -18.59 -2.71
CA ASN A 117 3.19 -19.93 -2.77
C ASN A 117 4.17 -21.05 -2.40
N VAL A 118 5.47 -20.89 -2.71
CA VAL A 118 6.52 -21.84 -2.29
C VAL A 118 6.69 -21.76 -0.78
N ILE A 119 6.83 -20.55 -0.23
CA ILE A 119 6.97 -20.34 1.20
C ILE A 119 5.75 -20.84 1.97
N PHE A 120 4.54 -20.60 1.44
CA PHE A 120 3.30 -21.10 2.01
C PHE A 120 3.35 -22.63 2.18
N LYS A 121 3.69 -23.35 1.11
CA LYS A 121 3.77 -24.81 1.10
C LYS A 121 4.89 -25.36 1.99
N GLU A 122 6.04 -24.70 2.02
CA GLU A 122 7.21 -25.18 2.76
C GLU A 122 7.15 -24.86 4.26
N ARG A 123 6.41 -23.81 4.66
CA ARG A 123 6.42 -23.30 6.03
C ARG A 123 5.04 -23.32 6.67
N LEU A 124 4.07 -22.64 6.07
CA LEU A 124 2.74 -22.49 6.69
C LEU A 124 1.95 -23.79 6.65
N ASP A 125 1.96 -24.50 5.52
CA ASP A 125 1.21 -25.75 5.34
C ASP A 125 1.72 -26.92 6.21
N ARG A 126 2.80 -26.72 6.97
CA ARG A 126 3.33 -27.67 7.94
C ARG A 126 2.85 -27.42 9.38
N LEU A 127 2.27 -26.25 9.65
CA LEU A 127 1.69 -25.95 10.95
C LEU A 127 0.40 -26.76 11.12
N GLU A 128 0.23 -27.44 12.25
CA GLU A 128 -0.93 -28.31 12.51
C GLU A 128 -2.27 -27.57 12.29
N ALA A 129 -2.37 -26.34 12.79
CA ALA A 129 -3.54 -25.47 12.61
C ALA A 129 -3.82 -25.10 11.13
N ILE A 130 -2.85 -25.23 10.23
CA ILE A 130 -3.01 -24.88 8.82
C ILE A 130 -3.19 -26.16 7.98
N HIS A 131 -2.42 -27.21 8.27
CA HIS A 131 -2.45 -28.50 7.56
C HIS A 131 -3.73 -29.30 7.83
N ASN A 132 -4.41 -29.07 8.96
CA ASN A 132 -5.60 -29.81 9.34
C ASN A 132 -6.89 -29.28 8.67
N TYR A 133 -7.08 -29.57 7.38
CA TYR A 133 -8.23 -29.12 6.60
C TYR A 133 -8.88 -30.26 5.77
N ARG A 134 -10.15 -30.07 5.40
CA ARG A 134 -10.94 -30.98 4.55
C ARG A 134 -10.63 -30.79 3.07
N TYR A 135 -10.74 -29.55 2.59
CA TYR A 135 -10.44 -29.18 1.21
C TYR A 135 -10.14 -27.69 1.06
N ILE A 136 -9.47 -27.33 -0.04
CA ILE A 136 -9.19 -25.94 -0.44
C ILE A 136 -10.36 -25.47 -1.30
N ILE A 137 -11.02 -24.38 -0.89
CA ILE A 137 -12.11 -23.73 -1.62
C ILE A 137 -11.55 -22.88 -2.77
N ASN A 138 -10.50 -22.12 -2.49
CA ASN A 138 -9.87 -21.24 -3.47
C ASN A 138 -8.39 -21.02 -3.15
N ALA A 139 -7.55 -20.90 -4.17
CA ALA A 139 -6.15 -20.49 -4.05
C ALA A 139 -5.85 -19.39 -5.07
N SER A 140 -5.14 -18.34 -4.66
CA SER A 140 -4.77 -17.23 -5.54
C SER A 140 -3.58 -16.46 -4.98
N GLY A 141 -2.85 -15.81 -5.88
CA GLY A 141 -1.79 -14.89 -5.52
C GLY A 141 -1.79 -13.69 -6.46
N SER A 142 -1.33 -12.55 -5.94
CA SER A 142 -1.28 -11.31 -6.69
C SER A 142 -0.24 -10.35 -6.10
N ARG A 143 0.18 -9.39 -6.90
CA ARG A 143 1.01 -8.27 -6.44
C ARG A 143 0.13 -7.19 -5.84
N VAL A 144 0.58 -6.62 -4.72
CA VAL A 144 -0.09 -5.56 -3.98
C VAL A 144 0.88 -4.38 -3.84
N PRO A 145 0.57 -3.18 -4.34
CA PRO A 145 1.43 -2.02 -4.12
C PRO A 145 1.41 -1.64 -2.64
N THR A 146 2.58 -1.38 -2.05
CA THR A 146 2.74 -1.03 -0.63
C THR A 146 3.57 0.24 -0.54
N ARG A 147 3.02 1.36 -1.03
CA ARG A 147 3.70 2.66 -1.07
C ARG A 147 2.72 3.82 -0.95
N ARG A 148 3.21 5.04 -0.88
CA ARG A 148 2.43 6.27 -1.10
C ARG A 148 1.66 6.20 -2.44
N PRO A 149 0.54 6.92 -2.61
CA PRO A 149 -0.24 6.86 -3.84
C PRO A 149 0.59 7.34 -5.03
N ALA A 150 0.09 7.11 -6.25
CA ALA A 150 0.70 7.70 -7.44
C ALA A 150 0.81 9.24 -7.28
N ASN A 151 1.86 9.83 -7.85
CA ASN A 151 2.15 11.25 -7.76
C ASN A 151 0.97 12.11 -8.27
N THR A 152 0.20 11.59 -9.23
CA THR A 152 -1.12 12.09 -9.62
C THR A 152 -2.00 10.91 -10.05
N LEU A 153 -3.27 10.95 -9.68
CA LEU A 153 -4.29 9.98 -10.11
C LEU A 153 -4.98 10.41 -11.41
N VAL A 154 -4.67 11.60 -11.93
CA VAL A 154 -5.38 12.18 -13.07
C VAL A 154 -4.44 12.75 -14.11
N TRP A 155 -4.90 12.72 -15.36
CA TRP A 155 -4.36 13.45 -16.50
C TRP A 155 -5.51 13.88 -17.41
N ASP A 156 -5.20 14.54 -18.52
CA ASP A 156 -6.21 14.89 -19.54
C ASP A 156 -6.99 13.64 -19.95
N ASN A 157 -8.31 13.69 -19.74
CA ASN A 157 -9.27 12.64 -20.06
C ASN A 157 -9.01 11.29 -19.34
N PHE A 158 -8.12 11.22 -18.35
CA PHE A 158 -7.71 9.97 -17.68
C PHE A 158 -7.80 10.05 -16.15
N ILE A 159 -8.25 8.97 -15.53
CA ILE A 159 -8.22 8.75 -14.08
C ILE A 159 -7.68 7.34 -13.81
N GLY A 160 -6.69 7.19 -12.93
CA GLY A 160 -6.20 5.90 -12.44
C GLY A 160 -6.54 5.72 -10.95
N ILE A 161 -7.26 4.66 -10.59
CA ILE A 161 -7.71 4.40 -9.21
C ILE A 161 -7.53 2.92 -8.80
N GLY A 162 -7.67 2.65 -7.49
CA GLY A 162 -7.40 1.32 -6.94
C GLY A 162 -5.91 1.02 -6.94
N ASP A 163 -5.55 -0.26 -7.05
CA ASP A 163 -4.14 -0.67 -7.12
C ASP A 163 -3.37 -0.01 -8.27
N ASN A 164 -4.06 0.39 -9.36
CA ASN A 164 -3.44 1.14 -10.45
C ASN A 164 -2.97 2.54 -10.02
N GLY A 165 -3.71 3.19 -9.12
CA GLY A 165 -3.34 4.46 -8.49
C GLY A 165 -2.49 4.29 -7.22
N TYR A 166 -2.03 3.06 -6.94
CA TYR A 166 -1.31 2.69 -5.72
C TYR A 166 -2.07 3.03 -4.44
N THR A 167 -3.40 2.92 -4.45
CA THR A 167 -4.25 3.29 -3.30
C THR A 167 -4.40 2.11 -2.34
N VAL A 168 -3.31 1.75 -1.66
CA VAL A 168 -3.27 0.64 -0.69
C VAL A 168 -2.54 1.12 0.57
N ASN A 169 -2.98 0.67 1.74
CA ASN A 169 -2.25 0.95 2.98
C ASN A 169 -0.85 0.29 2.94
N PRO A 170 0.26 1.05 3.05
CA PRO A 170 1.62 0.50 2.93
C PRO A 170 2.01 -0.45 4.05
N VAL A 171 1.39 -0.34 5.23
CA VAL A 171 1.76 -1.14 6.41
C VAL A 171 1.01 -2.46 6.45
N HIS A 172 -0.33 -2.42 6.35
CA HIS A 172 -1.17 -3.61 6.48
C HIS A 172 -1.73 -4.15 5.15
N GLY A 173 -1.34 -3.58 4.00
CA GLY A 173 -1.70 -4.09 2.67
C GLY A 173 -3.18 -4.02 2.30
N GLY A 174 -4.02 -3.37 3.11
CA GLY A 174 -5.46 -3.28 2.85
C GLY A 174 -5.77 -2.23 1.78
N GLY A 175 -6.26 -2.68 0.61
CA GLY A 175 -6.53 -1.83 -0.55
C GLY A 175 -8.00 -1.50 -0.80
N MET A 176 -8.94 -2.40 -0.48
CA MET A 176 -10.35 -2.24 -0.87
C MET A 176 -10.98 -0.93 -0.34
N GLY A 177 -10.76 -0.60 0.93
CA GLY A 177 -11.25 0.66 1.51
C GLY A 177 -10.64 1.89 0.83
N TYR A 178 -9.34 1.87 0.58
CA TYR A 178 -8.62 2.96 -0.10
C TYR A 178 -9.08 3.12 -1.55
N ALA A 179 -9.35 2.02 -2.26
CA ALA A 179 -9.90 2.01 -3.61
C ALA A 179 -11.31 2.61 -3.66
N MET A 180 -12.18 2.27 -2.70
CA MET A 180 -13.52 2.86 -2.60
C MET A 180 -13.46 4.37 -2.35
N VAL A 181 -12.54 4.83 -1.50
CA VAL A 181 -12.33 6.26 -1.26
C VAL A 181 -11.86 6.97 -2.54
N ALA A 182 -10.92 6.37 -3.29
CA ALA A 182 -10.47 6.90 -4.57
C ALA A 182 -11.62 6.98 -5.59
N ALA A 183 -12.45 5.93 -5.68
CA ALA A 183 -13.62 5.89 -6.55
C ALA A 183 -14.66 6.96 -6.18
N TYR A 184 -14.87 7.20 -4.89
CA TYR A 184 -15.77 8.25 -4.40
C TYR A 184 -15.32 9.66 -4.80
N PHE A 185 -14.02 9.97 -4.73
CA PHE A 185 -13.53 11.27 -5.19
C PHE A 185 -13.45 11.36 -6.71
N ALA A 186 -13.16 10.25 -7.40
CA ALA A 186 -13.20 10.18 -8.85
C ALA A 186 -14.59 10.50 -9.40
N SER A 187 -15.66 9.95 -8.81
CA SER A 187 -17.03 10.22 -9.26
C SER A 187 -17.38 11.71 -9.15
N LYS A 188 -17.00 12.37 -8.05
CA LYS A 188 -17.20 13.82 -7.86
C LYS A 188 -16.44 14.65 -8.89
N ALA A 189 -15.16 14.34 -9.12
CA ALA A 189 -14.36 15.03 -10.14
C ALA A 189 -14.92 14.85 -11.56
N ILE A 190 -15.44 13.65 -11.87
CA ILE A 190 -16.09 13.38 -13.16
C ILE A 190 -17.36 14.21 -13.32
N VAL A 191 -18.23 14.26 -12.31
CA VAL A 191 -19.47 15.06 -12.35
C VAL A 191 -19.14 16.54 -12.58
N ASP A 192 -18.18 17.09 -11.82
CA ASP A 192 -17.74 18.47 -11.98
C ASP A 192 -17.18 18.76 -13.39
N ALA A 193 -16.41 17.82 -13.94
CA ALA A 193 -15.87 17.92 -15.30
C ALA A 193 -16.97 17.94 -16.37
N TYR A 194 -18.03 17.13 -16.20
CA TYR A 194 -19.19 17.15 -17.09
C TYR A 194 -19.98 18.46 -16.98
N THR A 195 -20.18 18.99 -15.77
CA THR A 195 -20.85 20.28 -15.56
C THR A 195 -20.09 21.43 -16.24
N LYS A 196 -18.75 21.41 -16.20
CA LYS A 196 -17.90 22.44 -16.83
C LYS A 196 -17.61 22.15 -18.31
N ASN A 197 -17.95 20.95 -18.80
CA ASN A 197 -17.51 20.40 -20.08
C ASN A 197 -15.98 20.55 -20.31
N ASP A 198 -15.20 20.37 -19.23
CA ASP A 198 -13.74 20.44 -19.21
C ASP A 198 -13.21 19.16 -18.57
N PHE A 199 -12.48 18.37 -19.36
CA PHE A 199 -11.92 17.06 -18.97
C PHE A 199 -10.39 17.09 -18.90
N SER A 200 -9.81 18.29 -18.79
CA SER A 200 -8.37 18.47 -18.57
C SER A 200 -7.94 17.96 -17.20
N ALA A 201 -6.65 17.69 -17.04
CA ALA A 201 -6.02 17.37 -15.76
C ALA A 201 -6.34 18.45 -14.70
N LYS A 202 -6.44 19.73 -15.11
CA LYS A 202 -6.81 20.84 -14.22
C LYS A 202 -8.23 20.71 -13.68
N SER A 203 -9.18 20.34 -14.53
CA SER A 203 -10.58 20.14 -14.11
C SER A 203 -10.75 18.91 -13.22
N LEU A 204 -10.04 17.83 -13.52
CA LEU A 204 -10.04 16.58 -12.75
C LEU A 204 -9.19 16.65 -11.47
N TRP A 205 -8.37 17.69 -11.31
CA TRP A 205 -7.35 17.81 -10.26
C TRP A 205 -7.89 17.70 -8.84
N ARG A 206 -9.18 18.05 -8.66
CA ARG A 206 -9.85 17.97 -7.37
C ARG A 206 -9.81 16.57 -6.75
N LEU A 207 -9.81 15.52 -7.58
CA LEU A 207 -9.64 14.14 -7.13
C LEU A 207 -8.37 13.98 -6.29
N ASN A 208 -7.23 14.46 -6.79
CA ASN A 208 -5.95 14.36 -6.08
C ASN A 208 -6.01 15.04 -4.71
N ILE A 209 -6.49 16.29 -4.69
CA ILE A 209 -6.57 17.11 -3.48
C ILE A 209 -7.43 16.41 -2.43
N ASP A 210 -8.63 15.97 -2.81
CA ASP A 210 -9.57 15.37 -1.87
C ASP A 210 -9.11 13.97 -1.41
N TYR A 211 -8.50 13.18 -2.29
CA TYR A 211 -7.91 11.89 -1.92
C TYR A 211 -6.75 12.07 -0.93
N ILE A 212 -5.86 13.04 -1.18
CA ILE A 212 -4.71 13.30 -0.32
C ILE A 212 -5.15 13.79 1.06
N ARG A 213 -6.07 14.75 1.11
CA ARG A 213 -6.61 15.28 2.37
C ARG A 213 -7.36 14.22 3.18
N SER A 214 -8.03 13.28 2.52
CA SER A 214 -8.78 12.23 3.22
C SER A 214 -7.88 11.13 3.76
N ILE A 215 -7.06 10.51 2.90
CA ILE A 215 -6.25 9.33 3.27
C ILE A 215 -4.85 9.31 2.68
N GLY A 216 -4.58 10.01 1.57
CA GLY A 216 -3.28 9.96 0.89
C GLY A 216 -2.12 10.54 1.70
N ARG A 217 -2.35 11.59 2.50
CA ARG A 217 -1.37 12.13 3.48
C ARG A 217 -0.94 11.04 4.45
N ARG A 218 -1.92 10.37 5.08
CA ARG A 218 -1.68 9.24 5.99
C ARG A 218 -0.94 8.11 5.27
N GLN A 219 -1.34 7.78 4.05
CA GLN A 219 -0.70 6.74 3.25
C GLN A 219 0.80 7.03 3.04
N ALA A 220 1.16 8.27 2.74
CA ALA A 220 2.56 8.66 2.57
C ALA A 220 3.38 8.55 3.86
N SER A 221 2.81 8.92 5.01
CA SER A 221 3.46 8.72 6.30
C SER A 221 3.66 7.24 6.62
N LEU A 222 2.66 6.41 6.32
CA LEU A 222 2.74 4.96 6.51
C LEU A 222 3.76 4.29 5.57
N ASP A 223 4.04 4.88 4.41
CA ASP A 223 5.10 4.38 3.52
C ASP A 223 6.50 4.56 4.13
N ILE A 224 6.78 5.73 4.73
CA ILE A 224 8.00 5.95 5.54
C ILE A 224 8.11 4.89 6.65
N PHE A 225 7.00 4.63 7.34
CA PHE A 225 6.99 3.65 8.43
C PHE A 225 7.20 2.22 7.93
N ARG A 226 6.53 1.82 6.85
CA ARG A 226 6.71 0.52 6.19
C ARG A 226 8.17 0.25 5.87
N ILE A 227 8.86 1.20 5.24
CA ILE A 227 10.28 1.04 4.87
C ILE A 227 11.14 0.72 6.10
N PHE A 228 10.82 1.28 7.27
CA PHE A 228 11.49 0.93 8.52
C PHE A 228 11.10 -0.45 9.04
N LEU A 229 9.80 -0.76 9.09
CA LEU A 229 9.29 -2.06 9.58
C LEU A 229 9.87 -3.24 8.78
N GLN A 230 10.02 -3.09 7.46
CA GLN A 230 10.62 -4.10 6.57
C GLN A 230 12.14 -4.30 6.75
N ARG A 231 12.76 -3.60 7.70
CA ARG A 231 14.20 -3.69 8.02
C ARG A 231 14.45 -4.12 9.46
N LEU A 232 13.41 -4.35 10.24
CA LEU A 232 13.53 -4.89 11.59
C LEU A 232 13.79 -6.39 11.54
N SER A 233 14.63 -6.88 12.46
CA SER A 233 14.78 -8.32 12.69
C SER A 233 13.60 -8.88 13.52
N ASN A 234 13.40 -10.20 13.50
CA ASN A 234 12.45 -10.87 14.41
C ASN A 234 12.70 -10.49 15.87
N ASP A 235 13.98 -10.47 16.22
CA ASP A 235 14.52 -10.01 17.48
C ASP A 235 14.03 -8.60 17.85
N ASP A 236 14.10 -7.64 16.92
CA ASP A 236 13.67 -6.25 17.17
C ASP A 236 12.16 -6.14 17.37
N ILE A 237 11.40 -6.90 16.58
CA ILE A 237 9.94 -6.97 16.66
C ILE A 237 9.54 -7.57 18.01
N GLU A 238 10.10 -8.71 18.38
CA GLU A 238 9.81 -9.37 19.65
C GLU A 238 10.16 -8.48 20.85
N TYR A 239 11.31 -7.81 20.80
CA TYR A 239 11.70 -6.85 21.82
C TYR A 239 10.68 -5.71 21.94
N GLY A 240 10.30 -5.11 20.80
CA GLY A 240 9.35 -3.99 20.74
C GLY A 240 7.98 -4.35 21.30
N LEU A 241 7.49 -5.56 21.00
CA LEU A 241 6.22 -6.08 21.50
C LEU A 241 6.29 -6.42 22.99
N LYS A 242 7.32 -7.16 23.45
CA LYS A 242 7.47 -7.56 24.87
C LYS A 242 7.59 -6.38 25.83
N HIS A 243 8.31 -5.34 25.41
CA HIS A 243 8.61 -4.19 26.27
C HIS A 243 7.64 -3.02 26.06
N GLY A 244 6.61 -3.20 25.24
CA GLY A 244 5.60 -2.18 24.99
C GLY A 244 6.17 -0.88 24.44
N ILE A 245 7.17 -0.95 23.55
CA ILE A 245 7.68 0.25 22.84
C ILE A 245 6.51 0.97 22.15
N MET A 246 5.58 0.18 21.62
CA MET A 246 4.25 0.62 21.22
C MET A 246 3.23 -0.37 21.79
N ASN A 247 2.26 0.12 22.55
CA ASN A 247 1.12 -0.70 22.96
C ASN A 247 0.10 -0.85 21.81
N SER A 248 -0.90 -1.72 21.96
CA SER A 248 -1.92 -1.98 20.94
C SER A 248 -2.69 -0.72 20.51
N GLU A 249 -2.98 0.18 21.45
CA GLU A 249 -3.63 1.45 21.18
C GLU A 249 -2.75 2.35 20.30
N GLN A 250 -1.46 2.46 20.59
CA GLN A 250 -0.51 3.25 19.81
C GLN A 250 -0.27 2.67 18.41
N VAL A 251 -0.23 1.34 18.27
CA VAL A 251 -0.16 0.66 16.97
C VAL A 251 -1.41 0.98 16.15
N TYR A 252 -2.59 0.90 16.78
CA TYR A 252 -3.85 1.27 16.15
C TYR A 252 -3.90 2.76 15.76
N GLU A 253 -3.56 3.67 16.69
CA GLU A 253 -3.49 5.11 16.44
C GLU A 253 -2.54 5.41 15.28
N THR A 254 -1.36 4.81 15.24
CA THR A 254 -0.38 5.02 14.17
C THR A 254 -0.94 4.54 12.83
N SER A 255 -1.58 3.37 12.80
CA SER A 255 -2.21 2.82 11.60
C SER A 255 -3.36 3.72 11.08
N VAL A 256 -4.13 4.32 11.98
CA VAL A 256 -5.31 5.14 11.66
C VAL A 256 -4.96 6.61 11.39
N SER A 257 -3.95 7.18 12.04
CA SER A 257 -3.58 8.59 11.90
C SER A 257 -2.43 8.81 10.92
N GLY A 258 -1.55 7.82 10.76
CA GLY A 258 -0.26 8.00 10.08
C GLY A 258 0.75 8.79 10.92
N GLU A 259 0.50 8.97 12.21
CA GLU A 259 1.36 9.72 13.12
C GLU A 259 1.90 8.79 14.21
N LEU A 260 3.22 8.81 14.38
CA LEU A 260 3.86 8.07 15.46
C LEU A 260 3.93 8.97 16.70
N LYS A 261 2.92 8.88 17.57
CA LYS A 261 2.93 9.56 18.88
C LYS A 261 3.88 8.86 19.82
N ALA A 262 5.16 9.22 19.76
CA ALA A 262 6.11 8.81 20.77
C ALA A 262 5.82 9.58 22.06
N ASN A 263 5.31 8.89 23.09
CA ASN A 263 5.11 9.50 24.38
C ASN A 263 6.49 9.73 25.02
N LEU A 264 6.94 10.99 25.09
CA LEU A 264 8.31 11.35 25.53
C LEU A 264 8.67 10.76 26.91
N SER A 265 7.67 10.65 27.80
CA SER A 265 7.79 9.99 29.12
C SER A 265 8.08 8.48 29.06
N LEU A 266 7.58 7.78 28.04
CA LEU A 266 7.88 6.37 27.78
C LEU A 266 9.23 6.21 27.08
N LEU A 267 9.60 7.14 26.19
CA LEU A 267 10.91 7.12 25.54
C LEU A 267 12.06 7.18 26.54
N ASP A 268 11.94 7.95 27.63
CA ASP A 268 12.96 7.99 28.68
C ASP A 268 13.10 6.62 29.39
N LYS A 269 11.98 5.96 29.73
CA LYS A 269 11.98 4.63 30.35
C LYS A 269 12.45 3.52 29.40
N VAL A 270 12.02 3.58 28.14
CA VAL A 270 12.41 2.65 27.07
C VAL A 270 13.88 2.84 26.69
N SER A 271 14.40 4.08 26.73
CA SER A 271 15.82 4.37 26.51
C SER A 271 16.74 3.79 27.57
N LEU A 272 16.29 3.77 28.83
CA LEU A 272 17.02 3.14 29.90
C LEU A 272 17.03 1.61 29.73
N ALA A 273 15.89 0.99 29.42
CA ALA A 273 15.80 -0.45 29.15
C ALA A 273 16.65 -0.88 27.94
N LEU A 274 16.59 -0.13 26.83
CA LEU A 274 17.35 -0.40 25.61
C LEU A 274 18.86 -0.22 25.77
N ARG A 275 19.29 0.74 26.60
CA ARG A 275 20.70 0.92 26.97
C ARG A 275 21.21 -0.21 27.86
N MET A 276 20.37 -0.75 28.75
CA MET A 276 20.74 -1.86 29.65
C MET A 276 20.75 -3.23 28.96
N LEU A 277 20.05 -3.40 27.83
CA LEU A 277 19.87 -4.70 27.16
C LEU A 277 20.56 -4.79 25.78
N GLY A 278 21.46 -3.85 25.46
CA GLY A 278 22.39 -3.99 24.33
C GLY A 278 21.85 -3.66 22.94
N ARG A 279 20.71 -2.94 22.80
CA ARG A 279 20.16 -2.51 21.49
C ARG A 279 20.02 -0.99 21.33
N PRO A 280 21.13 -0.23 21.47
CA PRO A 280 21.10 1.23 21.48
C PRO A 280 20.68 1.87 20.13
N SER A 281 20.68 1.11 19.03
CA SER A 281 20.42 1.63 17.68
C SER A 281 18.94 1.77 17.30
N LEU A 282 18.01 1.15 18.03
CA LEU A 282 16.59 1.12 17.62
C LEU A 282 15.87 2.46 17.89
N LEU A 283 16.15 3.13 19.02
CA LEU A 283 15.51 4.40 19.38
C LEU A 283 15.86 5.56 18.46
N PRO A 284 17.14 5.81 18.12
CA PRO A 284 17.48 6.86 17.17
C PRO A 284 16.82 6.64 15.81
N LYS A 285 16.69 5.38 15.37
CA LYS A 285 15.95 5.04 14.14
C LYS A 285 14.46 5.33 14.27
N LEU A 286 13.83 5.00 15.39
CA LEU A 286 12.41 5.31 15.61
C LEU A 286 12.14 6.83 15.65
N ALA A 287 13.03 7.61 16.27
CA ALA A 287 12.96 9.07 16.27
C ALA A 287 13.14 9.65 14.85
N LEU A 288 14.08 9.10 14.08
CA LEU A 288 14.26 9.41 12.66
C LEU A 288 12.97 9.12 11.88
N VAL A 289 12.37 7.95 12.05
CA VAL A 289 11.11 7.56 11.41
C VAL A 289 10.00 8.56 11.72
N ALA A 290 9.78 8.89 13.00
CA ALA A 290 8.78 9.87 13.42
C ALA A 290 8.99 11.23 12.74
N GLN A 291 10.23 11.69 12.68
CA GLN A 291 10.60 12.94 12.02
C GLN A 291 10.24 12.91 10.52
N TYR A 292 10.56 11.83 9.81
CA TYR A 292 10.27 11.74 8.37
C TYR A 292 8.80 11.49 8.07
N MET A 293 8.07 10.79 8.94
CA MET A 293 6.61 10.67 8.86
C MET A 293 5.95 12.04 8.97
N LYS A 294 6.42 12.90 9.88
CA LYS A 294 5.94 14.28 9.99
C LYS A 294 6.29 15.10 8.75
N ARG A 295 7.54 15.07 8.29
CA ARG A 295 8.00 15.85 7.13
C ARG A 295 7.28 15.45 5.84
N VAL A 296 7.02 14.16 5.62
CA VAL A 296 6.26 13.71 4.44
C VAL A 296 4.78 14.11 4.55
N ALA A 297 4.19 14.06 5.75
CA ALA A 297 2.83 14.54 5.97
C ALA A 297 2.71 16.03 5.60
N GLU A 298 3.64 16.87 6.05
CA GLU A 298 3.70 18.30 5.72
C GLU A 298 3.83 18.55 4.21
N LEU A 299 4.62 17.74 3.48
CA LEU A 299 4.69 17.83 2.02
C LEU A 299 3.37 17.45 1.34
N TYR A 300 2.65 16.45 1.87
CA TYR A 300 1.34 16.06 1.34
C TYR A 300 0.22 17.06 1.71
N ASP A 301 0.33 17.73 2.86
CA ASP A 301 -0.53 18.86 3.23
C ASP A 301 -0.34 20.04 2.27
N ALA A 302 0.88 20.22 1.75
CA ALA A 302 1.25 21.19 0.72
C ALA A 302 1.14 20.65 -0.73
N TYR A 303 0.33 19.61 -0.96
CA TYR A 303 0.12 19.09 -2.32
C TYR A 303 -0.39 20.20 -3.27
N PRO A 304 0.14 20.30 -4.50
CA PRO A 304 -0.16 21.40 -5.40
C PRO A 304 -1.66 21.49 -5.74
N GLU A 305 -2.21 22.70 -5.71
CA GLU A 305 -3.61 22.98 -6.03
C GLU A 305 -3.91 22.91 -7.55
N SER A 306 -2.88 22.75 -8.40
CA SER A 306 -3.04 22.59 -9.85
C SER A 306 -1.88 21.79 -10.48
N PRO A 307 -2.04 21.26 -11.71
CA PRO A 307 -1.01 20.45 -12.36
C PRO A 307 0.37 21.11 -12.52
N SER A 308 0.44 22.45 -12.58
CA SER A 308 1.71 23.17 -12.78
C SER A 308 2.69 23.03 -11.63
N GLY A 309 2.20 22.77 -10.41
CA GLY A 309 3.05 22.56 -9.23
C GLY A 309 3.52 21.11 -9.06
N LEU A 310 3.02 20.17 -9.88
CA LEU A 310 3.29 18.73 -9.69
C LEU A 310 4.78 18.41 -9.77
N ALA A 311 5.49 18.90 -10.79
CA ALA A 311 6.89 18.55 -11.02
C ALA A 311 7.79 18.95 -9.85
N GLU A 312 7.60 20.15 -9.32
CA GLU A 312 8.37 20.63 -8.16
C GLU A 312 8.03 19.85 -6.89
N TRP A 313 6.74 19.58 -6.65
CA TRP A 313 6.32 18.78 -5.51
C TRP A 313 6.90 17.35 -5.56
N VAL A 314 6.87 16.69 -6.73
CA VAL A 314 7.46 15.36 -6.92
C VAL A 314 8.95 15.37 -6.59
N ARG A 315 9.70 16.37 -7.06
CA ARG A 315 11.13 16.53 -6.76
C ARG A 315 11.39 16.62 -5.25
N LEU A 316 10.55 17.34 -4.51
CA LEU A 316 10.67 17.46 -3.06
C LEU A 316 10.37 16.13 -2.35
N VAL A 317 9.33 15.42 -2.78
CA VAL A 317 8.97 14.10 -2.23
C VAL A 317 10.08 13.09 -2.50
N GLU A 318 10.56 12.96 -3.73
CA GLU A 318 11.64 12.04 -4.10
C GLU A 318 12.94 12.36 -3.34
N GLY A 319 13.26 13.65 -3.18
CA GLY A 319 14.40 14.10 -2.37
C GLY A 319 14.27 13.68 -0.91
N LEU A 320 13.07 13.80 -0.31
CA LEU A 320 12.81 13.37 1.05
C LEU A 320 12.95 11.86 1.22
N TYR A 321 12.39 11.06 0.31
CA TYR A 321 12.50 9.59 0.37
C TYR A 321 13.94 9.11 0.17
N SER A 322 14.68 9.75 -0.74
CA SER A 322 16.09 9.43 -0.98
C SER A 322 16.97 9.73 0.24
N ASP A 323 16.75 10.89 0.88
CA ASP A 323 17.43 11.25 2.14
C ASP A 323 17.05 10.31 3.28
N TYR A 324 15.77 9.93 3.39
CA TYR A 324 15.30 8.98 4.39
C TYR A 324 15.95 7.61 4.25
N LYS A 325 15.89 7.01 3.05
CA LYS A 325 16.49 5.69 2.75
C LYS A 325 17.98 5.69 3.07
N ARG A 326 18.71 6.75 2.66
CA ARG A 326 20.13 6.92 2.98
C ARG A 326 20.39 6.96 4.49
N ARG A 327 19.63 7.74 5.26
CA ARG A 327 19.82 7.84 6.74
C ARG A 327 19.42 6.57 7.48
N LEU A 328 18.46 5.83 6.94
CA LEU A 328 18.06 4.53 7.48
C LEU A 328 19.07 3.43 7.15
N GLY A 329 19.98 3.65 6.19
CA GLY A 329 20.94 2.66 5.71
C GLY A 329 20.32 1.65 4.74
N VAL A 330 19.29 2.05 4.00
CA VAL A 330 18.64 1.25 2.96
C VAL A 330 19.12 1.77 1.62
N SER A 331 19.90 0.97 0.89
CA SER A 331 20.32 1.22 -0.48
C SER A 331 19.28 0.75 -1.48
#